data_AF-A0A1I8B203-F1
#
_entry.id   AF-A0A1I8B203-F1
#
_cell.length_a   1.000
_cell.length_b   1.000
_cell.length_c   1.000
_cell.angle_alpha   90.00
_cell.angle_beta   90.00
_cell.angle_gamma   90.00
#
_symmetry.space_group_name_H-M   'P 1'
#
loop_
_entity.id
_entity.type
_entity.pdbx_description
1 polymer ?
#
loop_
_entity_poly.entity_id
_entity_poly.type
_entity_poly.pdbx_seq_one_letter_code
_entity_poly.pdbx_strand_id
1 'polypeptide(L)'
;MFDLTNNLRLNADVIEIEKDTKGRIGIAIGGGAPICPCLYIVQIFENTPAKKNALIGLGDEIVAINGESVRGFDKSEVASLIKEAQGPIKISVNRLQFDSENASLTIDILLKKFKHRFVASIDDNTADALGLSRAILCNDVLAKLKEKLESNQKFYRNLIKKAEEMVKYYQAISDTQSGIGSVFSEISIKEVIGDEAIIARMILMVFQMFISL
;
A
#
# COMPACT_ATOMS: atom_id res chain seq x y z
N MET A 1 -0.69 -10.20 31.71
CA MET A 1 0.42 -10.49 30.76
C MET A 1 0.19 -11.91 30.28
N PHE A 2 -0.27 -12.10 29.04
CA PHE A 2 -0.50 -13.45 28.50
C PHE A 2 0.85 -14.03 28.12
N ASP A 3 1.29 -15.06 28.83
CA ASP A 3 2.55 -15.74 28.56
C ASP A 3 2.35 -16.70 27.38
N LEU A 4 2.73 -16.25 26.18
CA LEU A 4 2.59 -17.03 24.94
C LEU A 4 3.55 -18.21 24.89
N THR A 5 4.61 -18.20 25.70
CA THR A 5 5.70 -19.19 25.61
C THR A 5 5.25 -20.61 25.98
N ASN A 6 4.28 -20.77 26.86
CA ASN A 6 3.85 -22.08 27.35
C ASN A 6 2.92 -22.88 26.42
N ASN A 7 2.40 -22.27 25.34
CA ASN A 7 1.47 -22.93 24.42
C ASN A 7 2.03 -23.11 22.99
N LEU A 8 3.31 -22.76 22.78
CA LEU A 8 4.02 -22.91 21.52
C LEU A 8 4.85 -24.20 21.54
N ARG A 9 4.48 -25.17 20.71
CA ARG A 9 5.25 -26.40 20.50
C ARG A 9 5.91 -26.38 19.14
N LEU A 10 7.20 -26.66 19.12
CA LEU A 10 7.97 -26.89 17.89
C LEU A 10 8.04 -28.39 17.66
N ASN A 11 7.46 -28.84 16.55
CA ASN A 11 7.55 -30.24 16.12
C ASN A 11 8.51 -30.32 14.93
N ALA A 12 9.55 -31.11 15.07
CA ALA A 12 10.51 -31.37 14.00
C ALA A 12 10.14 -32.67 13.31
N ASP A 13 9.97 -32.62 11.99
CA ASP A 13 9.60 -33.76 11.16
C ASP A 13 10.57 -33.90 9.97
N VAL A 14 10.73 -35.12 9.46
CA VAL A 14 11.49 -35.39 8.23
C VAL A 14 10.54 -35.99 7.20
N ILE A 15 10.38 -35.30 6.09
CA ILE A 15 9.39 -35.62 5.07
C ILE A 15 10.12 -36.02 3.80
N GLU A 16 9.81 -37.21 3.29
CA GLU A 16 10.32 -37.70 2.01
C GLU A 16 9.31 -37.44 0.90
N ILE A 17 9.74 -36.76 -0.17
CA ILE A 17 8.90 -36.36 -1.29
C ILE A 17 9.53 -36.82 -2.61
N GLU A 18 8.74 -37.55 -3.40
CA GLU A 18 9.10 -37.89 -4.77
C GLU A 18 9.02 -36.67 -5.70
N LYS A 19 9.92 -36.57 -6.67
CA LYS A 19 9.95 -35.45 -7.62
C LYS A 19 9.02 -35.70 -8.81
N ASP A 20 8.54 -34.62 -9.43
CA ASP A 20 7.84 -34.69 -10.71
C ASP A 20 8.80 -35.05 -11.86
N THR A 21 8.26 -35.30 -13.05
CA THR A 21 9.04 -35.59 -14.27
C THR A 21 9.99 -34.46 -14.70
N LYS A 22 9.86 -33.27 -14.09
CA LYS A 22 10.70 -32.09 -14.30
C LYS A 22 11.68 -31.86 -13.15
N GLY A 23 11.78 -32.80 -12.20
CA GLY A 23 12.68 -32.71 -11.05
C GLY A 23 12.24 -31.74 -9.96
N ARG A 24 10.95 -31.37 -9.90
CA ARG A 24 10.39 -30.39 -8.97
C ARG A 24 9.42 -31.04 -7.99
N ILE A 25 9.37 -30.52 -6.77
CA ILE A 25 8.42 -30.97 -5.74
C ILE A 25 7.16 -30.10 -5.66
N GLY A 26 7.23 -28.83 -6.09
CA GLY A 26 6.07 -27.95 -6.16
C GLY A 26 5.81 -27.09 -4.91
N ILE A 27 6.87 -26.53 -4.33
CA ILE A 27 6.77 -25.54 -3.24
C ILE A 27 7.40 -24.21 -3.64
N ALA A 28 6.98 -23.13 -3.01
CA ALA A 28 7.66 -21.83 -3.04
C ALA A 28 8.30 -21.54 -1.68
N ILE A 29 9.55 -21.11 -1.70
CA ILE A 29 10.37 -20.86 -0.50
C ILE A 29 10.47 -19.35 -0.28
N GLY A 30 10.26 -18.91 0.96
CA GLY A 30 10.47 -17.55 1.45
C GLY A 30 11.60 -17.48 2.46
N GLY A 31 12.01 -16.26 2.81
CA GLY A 31 13.17 -16.01 3.66
C GLY A 31 14.49 -16.19 2.91
N GLY A 32 15.52 -16.65 3.62
CA GLY A 32 16.88 -16.83 3.10
C GLY A 32 17.85 -15.68 3.44
N ALA A 33 19.12 -16.04 3.56
CA ALA A 33 20.19 -15.10 3.86
C ALA A 33 20.36 -14.03 2.76
N PRO A 34 20.92 -12.85 3.09
CA PRO A 34 21.35 -12.41 4.42
C PRO A 34 20.22 -11.81 5.28
N ILE A 35 19.04 -11.57 4.70
CA ILE A 35 17.99 -10.76 5.33
C ILE A 35 17.15 -11.58 6.33
N CYS A 36 16.92 -12.87 6.04
CA CYS A 36 16.18 -13.76 6.93
C CYS A 36 16.92 -15.10 7.06
N PRO A 37 17.52 -15.42 8.21
CA PRO A 37 18.31 -16.64 8.37
C PRO A 37 17.49 -17.95 8.29
N CYS A 38 16.16 -17.83 8.36
CA CYS A 38 15.22 -18.94 8.27
C CYS A 38 14.67 -19.05 6.83
N LEU A 39 14.45 -20.28 6.38
CA LEU A 39 13.79 -20.60 5.12
C LEU A 39 12.47 -21.28 5.44
N TYR A 40 11.39 -20.91 4.75
CA TYR A 40 10.07 -21.44 5.06
C TYR A 40 9.18 -21.53 3.82
N ILE A 41 8.13 -22.33 3.93
CA ILE A 41 7.22 -22.60 2.81
C ILE A 41 6.15 -21.53 2.73
N VAL A 42 6.16 -20.78 1.62
CA VAL A 42 5.21 -19.68 1.36
C VAL A 42 4.01 -20.18 0.57
N GLN A 43 4.21 -21.18 -0.29
CA GLN A 43 3.16 -21.72 -1.15
C GLN A 43 3.41 -23.17 -1.48
N ILE A 44 2.33 -23.94 -1.60
CA ILE A 44 2.33 -25.29 -2.17
C ILE A 44 1.44 -25.25 -3.41
N PHE A 45 1.99 -25.63 -4.56
CA PHE A 45 1.28 -25.55 -5.83
C PHE A 45 0.35 -26.75 -6.02
N GLU A 46 -0.82 -26.52 -6.61
CA GLU A 46 -1.77 -27.60 -6.94
C GLU A 46 -1.18 -28.59 -7.96
N ASN A 47 -1.65 -29.84 -7.92
CA ASN A 47 -1.21 -30.93 -8.80
C ASN A 47 0.30 -31.26 -8.73
N THR A 48 0.96 -30.94 -7.62
CA THR A 48 2.40 -31.23 -7.42
C THR A 48 2.65 -32.36 -6.41
N PRO A 49 3.84 -32.99 -6.43
CA PRO A 49 4.15 -34.03 -5.45
C PRO A 49 4.04 -33.58 -3.99
N ALA A 50 4.47 -32.37 -3.66
CA ALA A 50 4.33 -31.81 -2.32
C ALA A 50 2.86 -31.72 -1.89
N LYS A 51 1.97 -31.27 -2.78
CA LYS A 51 0.53 -31.22 -2.51
C LYS A 51 -0.08 -32.60 -2.32
N LYS A 52 0.36 -33.60 -3.11
CA LYS A 52 -0.14 -34.99 -3.02
C LYS A 52 0.35 -35.70 -1.75
N ASN A 53 1.58 -35.44 -1.33
CA ASN A 53 2.17 -36.01 -0.12
C ASN A 53 1.48 -35.47 1.14
N ALA A 54 1.06 -34.19 1.14
CA ALA A 54 0.26 -33.53 2.18
C ALA A 54 0.86 -33.52 3.59
N LEU A 55 2.09 -34.03 3.78
CA LEU A 55 2.80 -33.92 5.06
C LEU A 55 3.42 -32.54 5.24
N ILE A 56 3.86 -31.92 4.15
CA ILE A 56 4.48 -30.60 4.15
C ILE A 56 3.42 -29.50 4.08
N GLY A 57 3.56 -28.46 4.89
CA GLY A 57 2.56 -27.42 5.12
C GLY A 57 3.04 -26.01 4.85
N LEU A 58 2.10 -25.08 4.66
CA LEU A 58 2.41 -23.65 4.62
C LEU A 58 2.95 -23.19 5.97
N GLY A 59 4.04 -22.42 5.96
CA GLY A 59 4.67 -21.92 7.18
C GLY A 59 5.65 -22.88 7.85
N ASP A 60 5.81 -24.11 7.36
CA ASP A 60 6.87 -25.00 7.81
C ASP A 60 8.25 -24.37 7.51
N GLU A 61 9.13 -24.35 8.52
CA GLU A 61 10.52 -23.90 8.37
C GLU A 61 11.36 -25.06 7.83
N ILE A 62 12.11 -24.84 6.76
CA ILE A 62 13.03 -25.81 6.17
C ILE A 62 14.38 -25.68 6.91
N VAL A 63 14.78 -26.74 7.60
CA VAL A 63 16.03 -26.76 8.38
C VAL A 63 17.15 -27.55 7.71
N ALA A 64 16.81 -28.59 6.95
CA ALA A 64 17.77 -29.39 6.21
C ALA A 64 17.17 -30.02 4.96
N ILE A 65 18.02 -30.25 3.96
CA ILE A 65 17.72 -30.97 2.73
C ILE A 65 18.67 -32.15 2.63
N ASN A 66 18.14 -33.37 2.51
CA ASN A 66 18.90 -34.63 2.49
C ASN A 66 19.90 -34.79 3.65
N GLY A 67 19.58 -34.21 4.81
CA GLY A 67 20.44 -34.23 5.99
C GLY A 67 21.48 -33.10 6.06
N GLU A 68 21.63 -32.29 5.00
CA GLU A 68 22.49 -31.10 5.01
C GLU A 68 21.71 -29.90 5.55
N SER A 69 22.23 -29.26 6.60
CA SER A 69 21.59 -28.06 7.15
C SER A 69 21.67 -26.92 6.15
N VAL A 70 20.52 -26.29 5.90
CA VAL A 70 20.41 -25.14 4.97
C VAL A 70 20.39 -23.80 5.71
N ARG A 71 20.83 -23.78 6.97
CA ARG A 71 20.85 -22.55 7.77
C ARG A 71 21.85 -21.57 7.18
N GLY A 72 21.38 -20.36 6.88
CA GLY A 72 22.21 -19.31 6.28
C GLY A 72 22.33 -19.40 4.76
N PHE A 73 21.64 -20.35 4.11
CA PHE A 73 21.54 -20.39 2.66
C PHE A 73 20.51 -19.36 2.19
N ASP A 74 20.65 -18.89 0.97
CA ASP A 74 19.60 -18.17 0.28
C ASP A 74 18.55 -19.14 -0.33
N LYS A 75 17.40 -18.59 -0.71
CA LYS A 75 16.30 -19.39 -1.28
C LYS A 75 16.65 -20.05 -2.63
N SER A 76 17.58 -19.46 -3.38
CA SER A 76 18.00 -19.96 -4.70
C SER A 76 18.95 -21.14 -4.53
N GLU A 77 19.84 -21.10 -3.56
CA GLU A 77 20.74 -22.20 -3.20
C GLU A 77 19.94 -23.44 -2.78
N VAL A 78 18.93 -23.25 -1.91
CA VAL A 78 18.05 -24.36 -1.52
C VAL A 78 17.20 -24.87 -2.69
N ALA A 79 16.70 -23.98 -3.55
CA ALA A 79 15.98 -24.40 -4.75
C ALA A 79 16.87 -25.23 -5.70
N SER A 80 18.15 -24.87 -5.82
CA SER A 80 19.14 -25.61 -6.61
C SER A 80 19.44 -26.97 -5.98
N LEU A 81 19.69 -27.04 -4.67
CA LEU A 81 19.86 -28.31 -3.94
C LEU A 81 18.67 -29.25 -4.16
N ILE A 82 17.46 -28.71 -4.04
CA ILE A 82 16.23 -29.49 -4.27
C ILE A 82 16.18 -29.98 -5.71
N LYS A 83 16.57 -29.17 -6.70
CA LYS A 83 16.53 -29.55 -8.11
C LYS A 83 17.58 -30.60 -8.47
N GLU A 84 18.81 -30.44 -7.97
CA GLU A 84 19.98 -31.25 -8.30
C GLU A 84 20.02 -32.62 -7.61
N ALA A 85 19.35 -32.76 -6.46
CA ALA A 85 19.28 -34.05 -5.78
C ALA A 85 18.76 -35.18 -6.71
N GLN A 86 19.29 -36.39 -6.58
CA GLN A 86 18.78 -37.54 -7.33
C GLN A 86 17.74 -38.31 -6.51
N GLY A 87 16.67 -38.76 -7.18
CA GLY A 87 15.61 -39.53 -6.52
C GLY A 87 14.73 -38.70 -5.57
N PRO A 88 14.07 -39.36 -4.60
CA PRO A 88 13.25 -38.68 -3.60
C PRO A 88 14.11 -37.76 -2.72
N ILE A 89 13.50 -36.68 -2.27
CA ILE A 89 14.17 -35.69 -1.41
C ILE A 89 13.64 -35.78 0.01
N LYS A 90 14.56 -35.74 0.98
CA LYS A 90 14.23 -35.68 2.41
C LYS A 90 14.33 -34.25 2.88
N ILE A 91 13.23 -33.68 3.35
CA ILE A 91 13.15 -32.32 3.84
C ILE A 91 12.91 -32.39 5.34
N SER A 92 13.86 -31.92 6.12
CA SER A 92 13.66 -31.72 7.55
C SER A 92 12.99 -30.38 7.76
N VAL A 93 11.86 -30.38 8.46
CA VAL A 93 11.06 -29.19 8.73
C VAL A 93 10.79 -29.01 10.22
N ASN A 94 10.68 -27.76 10.66
CA ASN A 94 10.09 -27.41 11.93
C ASN A 94 8.69 -26.84 11.71
N ARG A 95 7.70 -27.38 12.41
CA ARG A 95 6.33 -26.88 12.45
C ARG A 95 6.02 -26.29 13.81
N LEU A 96 5.53 -25.06 13.81
CA LEU A 96 4.99 -24.41 14.99
C LEU A 96 3.53 -24.85 15.17
N GLN A 97 3.25 -25.60 16.23
CA GLN A 97 1.90 -25.96 16.66
C GLN A 97 1.55 -25.19 17.93
N PHE A 98 0.31 -24.69 17.97
CA PHE A 98 -0.26 -24.08 19.17
C PHE A 98 -1.30 -25.03 19.73
N ASP A 99 -1.09 -25.48 20.96
CA ASP A 99 -2.08 -26.29 21.66
C ASP A 99 -3.20 -25.38 22.15
N SER A 100 -4.35 -25.39 21.48
CA SER A 100 -5.60 -25.06 22.15
C SER A 100 -6.82 -25.40 21.29
N GLU A 101 -7.69 -26.21 21.89
CA GLU A 101 -9.02 -26.58 21.40
C GLU A 101 -9.99 -25.38 21.25
N ASN A 102 -9.60 -24.15 21.65
CA ASN A 102 -10.42 -22.94 21.54
C ASN A 102 -9.66 -21.69 21.03
N ALA A 103 -8.43 -21.83 20.50
CA ALA A 103 -7.58 -20.68 20.22
C ALA A 103 -7.59 -20.14 18.80
N SER A 104 -8.31 -20.74 17.84
CA SER A 104 -8.27 -20.27 16.45
C SER A 104 -8.67 -18.78 16.32
N LEU A 105 -9.68 -18.33 17.09
CA LEU A 105 -10.16 -16.94 17.07
C LEU A 105 -9.22 -15.97 17.82
N THR A 106 -8.58 -16.43 18.89
CA THR A 106 -7.70 -15.62 19.76
C THR A 106 -6.30 -15.49 19.17
N ILE A 107 -5.78 -16.56 18.57
CA ILE A 107 -4.50 -16.60 17.84
C ILE A 107 -4.56 -15.65 16.66
N ASP A 108 -5.66 -15.62 15.91
CA ASP A 108 -5.82 -14.71 14.78
C ASP A 108 -5.68 -13.25 15.20
N ILE A 109 -6.29 -12.87 16.34
CA ILE A 109 -6.20 -11.52 16.91
C ILE A 109 -4.79 -11.24 17.43
N LEU A 110 -4.14 -12.21 18.08
CA LEU A 110 -2.79 -12.07 18.62
C LEU A 110 -1.73 -12.00 17.52
N LEU A 111 -1.84 -12.83 16.47
CA LEU A 111 -1.00 -12.78 15.27
C LEU A 111 -1.21 -11.46 14.52
N LYS A 112 -2.45 -10.98 14.40
CA LYS A 112 -2.73 -9.64 13.83
C LYS A 112 -2.08 -8.53 14.66
N LYS A 113 -2.13 -8.59 15.99
CA LYS A 113 -1.50 -7.60 16.89
C LYS A 113 0.03 -7.68 16.87
N PHE A 114 0.59 -8.88 16.88
CA PHE A 114 2.04 -9.10 16.79
C PHE A 114 2.56 -8.63 15.43
N LYS A 115 1.88 -9.00 14.33
CA LYS A 115 2.23 -8.54 12.97
C LYS A 115 2.18 -7.01 12.87
N HIS A 116 1.14 -6.37 13.40
CA HIS A 116 1.04 -4.91 13.41
C HIS A 116 2.19 -4.26 14.20
N ARG A 117 2.60 -4.87 15.31
CA ARG A 117 3.66 -4.33 16.17
C ARG A 117 5.06 -4.56 15.59
N PHE A 118 5.27 -5.69 14.92
CA PHE A 118 6.54 -6.07 14.30
C PHE A 118 6.82 -5.30 13.02
N VAL A 119 5.81 -5.13 12.16
CA VAL A 119 5.92 -4.32 10.93
C VAL A 119 6.12 -2.84 11.24
N ALA A 120 5.51 -2.32 12.31
CA ALA A 120 5.72 -0.93 12.73
C ALA A 120 7.15 -0.64 13.26
N SER A 121 7.94 -1.69 13.53
CA SER A 121 9.32 -1.57 14.02
C SER A 121 10.39 -1.91 12.99
N ILE A 122 10.01 -2.32 11.77
CA ILE A 122 10.92 -2.83 10.74
C ILE A 122 10.83 -1.95 9.49
N ASP A 123 11.96 -1.75 8.81
CA ASP A 123 12.04 -1.01 7.56
C ASP A 123 11.38 -1.74 6.38
N ASP A 124 10.89 -0.98 5.40
CA ASP A 124 10.09 -1.50 4.28
C ASP A 124 10.81 -2.60 3.47
N ASN A 125 12.14 -2.50 3.32
CA ASN A 125 12.94 -3.49 2.59
C ASN A 125 13.00 -4.83 3.33
N THR A 126 13.16 -4.80 4.65
CA THR A 126 13.15 -6.00 5.49
C THR A 126 11.75 -6.62 5.57
N ALA A 127 10.68 -5.81 5.57
CA ALA A 127 9.29 -6.30 5.51
C ALA A 127 8.96 -7.02 4.19
N ASP A 128 9.49 -6.54 3.06
CA ASP A 128 9.38 -7.19 1.75
C ASP A 128 10.10 -8.56 1.73
N ALA A 129 11.30 -8.62 2.29
CA ALA A 129 12.10 -9.86 2.34
C ALA A 129 11.45 -10.94 3.21
N LEU A 130 10.77 -10.55 4.29
CA LEU A 130 10.00 -11.44 5.16
C LEU A 130 8.63 -11.84 4.58
N GLY A 131 8.29 -11.39 3.36
CA GLY A 131 7.00 -11.67 2.74
C GLY A 131 5.82 -11.02 3.46
N LEU A 132 6.09 -10.06 4.34
CA LEU A 132 5.06 -9.36 5.11
C LEU A 132 4.31 -8.38 4.22
N SER A 133 4.96 -7.66 3.32
CA SER A 133 4.28 -6.71 2.40
C SER A 133 3.24 -7.38 1.50
N ARG A 134 3.45 -8.67 1.18
CA ARG A 134 2.53 -9.45 0.35
C ARG A 134 1.41 -10.13 1.17
N ALA A 135 1.56 -10.21 2.49
CA ALA A 135 0.60 -10.81 3.43
C ALA A 135 -0.01 -9.80 4.44
N ILE A 136 0.38 -8.52 4.41
CA ILE A 136 -0.23 -7.47 5.22
C ILE A 136 -1.51 -7.06 4.53
N LEU A 137 -2.58 -7.73 4.94
CA LEU A 137 -3.83 -7.13 5.38
C LEU A 137 -4.18 -5.86 4.60
N CYS A 138 -5.18 -5.96 3.72
CA CYS A 138 -6.17 -4.89 3.63
C CYS A 138 -6.70 -4.64 5.04
N ASN A 139 -6.01 -3.80 5.80
CA ASN A 139 -6.51 -3.31 7.06
C ASN A 139 -7.65 -2.39 6.64
N ASP A 140 -8.89 -2.75 6.98
CA ASP A 140 -10.08 -1.94 6.70
C ASP A 140 -9.86 -0.47 7.09
N VAL A 141 -9.03 -0.21 8.11
CA VAL A 141 -8.65 1.13 8.56
C VAL A 141 -7.73 1.85 7.57
N LEU A 142 -6.69 1.20 7.02
CA LEU A 142 -5.81 1.81 6.01
C LEU A 142 -6.54 1.98 4.67
N ALA A 143 -7.39 1.03 4.29
CA ALA A 143 -8.25 1.13 3.11
C ALA A 143 -9.26 2.29 3.26
N LYS A 144 -9.95 2.41 4.41
CA LYS A 144 -10.86 3.53 4.71
C LYS A 144 -10.13 4.87 4.83
N LEU A 145 -8.92 4.88 5.38
CA LEU A 145 -8.11 6.11 5.46
C LEU A 145 -7.68 6.55 4.06
N LYS A 146 -7.28 5.61 3.19
CA LYS A 146 -6.98 5.88 1.78
C LYS A 146 -8.20 6.43 1.05
N GLU A 147 -9.37 5.80 1.18
CA GLU A 147 -10.62 6.31 0.59
C GLU A 147 -10.97 7.72 1.09
N LYS A 148 -10.76 7.98 2.39
CA LYS A 148 -11.01 9.30 2.99
C LYS A 148 -10.03 10.36 2.48
N LEU A 149 -8.77 10.00 2.29
CA LEU A 149 -7.75 10.88 1.70
C LEU A 149 -8.06 11.16 0.23
N GLU A 150 -8.46 10.15 -0.55
CA GLU A 150 -8.86 10.32 -1.95
C GLU A 150 -10.10 11.20 -2.11
N SER A 151 -11.09 11.03 -1.23
CA SER A 151 -12.29 11.89 -1.19
C SER A 151 -11.94 13.34 -0.84
N ASN A 152 -11.10 13.54 0.19
CA ASN A 152 -10.62 14.87 0.58
C ASN A 152 -9.81 15.54 -0.55
N GLN A 153 -8.92 14.81 -1.20
CA GLN A 153 -8.17 15.32 -2.35
C GLN A 153 -9.10 15.79 -3.47
N LYS A 154 -10.13 15.00 -3.78
CA LYS A 154 -11.13 15.37 -4.79
C LYS A 154 -11.89 16.63 -4.41
N PHE A 155 -12.26 16.77 -3.13
CA PHE A 155 -12.89 17.97 -2.60
C PHE A 155 -11.99 19.21 -2.76
N TYR A 156 -10.71 19.13 -2.37
CA TYR A 156 -9.77 20.24 -2.53
C TYR A 156 -9.55 20.62 -4.00
N ARG A 157 -9.44 19.65 -4.92
CA ARG A 157 -9.37 19.94 -6.36
C ARG A 157 -10.61 20.68 -6.86
N ASN A 158 -11.80 20.29 -6.40
CA ASN A 158 -13.03 20.98 -6.78
C ASN A 158 -13.10 22.41 -6.22
N LEU A 159 -12.61 22.64 -5.00
CA LEU A 159 -12.50 23.98 -4.42
C LEU A 159 -11.55 24.87 -5.23
N ILE A 160 -10.37 24.36 -5.58
CA ILE A 160 -9.39 25.09 -6.40
C ILE A 160 -10.01 25.45 -7.75
N LYS A 161 -10.67 24.49 -8.41
CA LYS A 161 -11.33 24.74 -9.70
C LYS A 161 -12.40 25.85 -9.60
N LYS A 162 -13.20 25.85 -8.53
CA LYS A 162 -14.19 26.92 -8.29
C LYS A 162 -13.53 28.27 -8.02
N ALA A 163 -12.43 28.30 -7.28
CA ALA A 163 -11.67 29.53 -7.07
C ALA A 163 -11.09 30.08 -8.38
N GLU A 164 -10.54 29.21 -9.24
CA GLU A 164 -10.07 29.59 -10.58
C GLU A 164 -11.21 30.14 -11.46
N GLU A 165 -12.39 29.52 -11.42
CA GLU A 165 -13.58 30.03 -12.10
C GLU A 165 -13.98 31.42 -11.58
N MET A 166 -13.97 31.62 -10.25
CA MET A 166 -14.26 32.93 -9.64
C MET A 166 -13.27 34.01 -10.09
N VAL A 167 -11.98 33.70 -10.17
CA VAL A 167 -10.96 34.64 -10.66
C VAL A 167 -11.23 35.03 -12.11
N LYS A 168 -11.63 34.08 -12.97
CA LYS A 168 -12.01 34.39 -14.36
C LYS A 168 -13.22 35.31 -14.45
N TYR A 169 -14.22 35.12 -13.58
CA TYR A 169 -15.37 36.04 -13.50
C TYR A 169 -14.95 37.45 -13.08
N TYR A 170 -14.07 37.58 -12.09
CA TYR A 170 -13.55 38.90 -11.68
C TYR A 170 -12.73 39.57 -12.80
N GLN A 171 -11.94 38.81 -13.55
CA GLN A 171 -11.23 39.34 -14.71
C GLN A 171 -12.20 39.85 -15.77
N ALA A 172 -13.24 39.09 -16.11
CA ALA A 172 -14.25 39.53 -17.07
C ALA A 172 -15.00 40.80 -16.61
N ILE A 173 -15.32 40.89 -15.31
CA ILE A 173 -15.90 42.10 -14.72
C ILE A 173 -14.91 43.28 -14.81
N SER A 174 -13.63 43.06 -14.50
CA SER A 174 -12.60 44.10 -14.62
C SER A 174 -12.41 44.59 -16.07
N ASP A 175 -12.46 43.69 -17.05
CA ASP A 175 -12.32 44.01 -18.47
C ASP A 175 -13.53 44.83 -18.96
N THR A 176 -14.74 44.44 -18.58
CA THR A 176 -15.95 45.20 -18.89
C THR A 176 -15.96 46.58 -18.23
N GLN A 177 -15.52 46.69 -16.98
CA GLN A 177 -15.34 47.98 -16.31
C GLN A 177 -14.32 48.88 -17.02
N SER A 178 -13.21 48.30 -17.48
CA SER A 178 -12.19 49.02 -18.27
C SER A 178 -12.76 49.51 -19.60
N GLY A 179 -13.56 48.68 -20.29
CA GLY A 179 -14.26 49.06 -21.52
C GLY A 179 -15.27 50.20 -21.30
N ILE A 180 -16.05 50.13 -20.22
CA ILE A 180 -16.95 51.23 -19.80
C ILE A 180 -16.15 52.51 -19.58
N GLY A 181 -15.04 52.44 -18.84
CA GLY A 181 -14.15 53.59 -18.62
C GLY A 181 -13.62 54.22 -19.91
N SER A 182 -13.27 53.41 -20.91
CA SER A 182 -12.85 53.90 -22.23
C SER A 182 -13.97 54.68 -22.94
N VAL A 183 -15.19 54.15 -22.94
CA VAL A 183 -16.35 54.83 -23.56
C VAL A 183 -16.66 56.15 -22.85
N PHE A 184 -16.62 56.17 -21.52
CA PHE A 184 -16.79 57.41 -20.75
C PHE A 184 -15.72 58.45 -21.08
N SER A 185 -14.45 58.03 -21.21
CA SER A 185 -13.35 58.92 -21.61
C SER A 185 -13.62 59.56 -22.99
N GLU A 186 -14.09 58.78 -23.97
CA GLU A 186 -14.46 59.30 -25.29
C GLU A 186 -15.63 60.29 -25.27
N ILE A 187 -16.67 60.02 -24.45
CA ILE A 187 -17.81 60.92 -24.29
C ILE A 187 -17.37 62.21 -23.61
N SER A 188 -16.58 62.13 -22.54
CA SER A 188 -16.05 63.31 -21.85
C SER A 188 -15.24 64.20 -22.77
N ILE A 189 -14.44 63.65 -23.69
CA ILE A 189 -13.69 64.44 -24.68
C ILE A 189 -14.64 65.18 -25.66
N LYS A 190 -15.78 64.59 -26.01
CA LYS A 190 -16.77 65.21 -26.92
C LYS A 190 -17.66 66.26 -26.25
N GLU A 191 -17.93 66.12 -24.95
CA GLU A 191 -18.79 67.04 -24.18
C GLU A 191 -18.07 68.29 -23.65
N VAL A 192 -16.74 68.42 -23.77
CA VAL A 192 -16.00 69.65 -23.43
C VAL A 192 -16.48 70.89 -24.22
N ILE A 193 -17.35 70.70 -25.21
CA ILE A 193 -17.96 71.76 -26.03
C ILE A 193 -19.36 72.19 -25.50
N GLY A 194 -19.92 71.58 -24.43
CA GLY A 194 -21.26 71.92 -23.92
C GLY A 194 -21.46 71.74 -22.41
N ASP A 195 -22.02 72.80 -21.79
CA ASP A 195 -22.66 72.92 -20.46
C ASP A 195 -22.05 72.16 -19.26
N GLU A 196 -21.37 72.89 -18.36
CA GLU A 196 -20.65 72.37 -17.18
C GLU A 196 -21.48 71.45 -16.25
N ALA A 197 -22.81 71.63 -16.24
CA ALA A 197 -23.72 70.82 -15.43
C ALA A 197 -23.79 69.34 -15.87
N ILE A 198 -23.57 69.06 -17.16
CA ILE A 198 -23.60 67.69 -17.70
C ILE A 198 -22.32 66.95 -17.29
N ILE A 199 -21.17 67.63 -17.41
CA ILE A 199 -19.86 67.11 -17.01
C ILE A 199 -19.85 66.75 -15.52
N ALA A 200 -20.40 67.61 -14.65
CA ALA A 200 -20.49 67.34 -13.22
C ALA A 200 -21.36 66.12 -12.90
N ARG A 201 -22.46 65.89 -13.64
CA ARG A 201 -23.32 64.70 -13.48
C ARG A 201 -22.65 63.43 -13.95
N MET A 202 -21.91 63.45 -15.06
CA MET A 202 -21.14 62.30 -15.52
C MET A 202 -20.06 61.90 -14.52
N ILE A 203 -19.32 62.86 -13.96
CA ILE A 203 -18.30 62.59 -12.94
C ILE A 203 -18.95 61.98 -11.69
N LEU A 204 -20.09 62.50 -11.23
CA LEU A 204 -20.80 61.97 -10.07
C LEU A 204 -21.30 60.53 -10.29
N MET A 205 -21.75 60.23 -11.51
CA MET A 205 -22.25 58.90 -11.90
C MET A 205 -21.13 57.86 -11.95
N VAL A 206 -19.94 58.25 -12.46
CA VAL A 206 -18.73 57.40 -12.42
C VAL A 206 -18.30 57.16 -10.96
N PHE A 207 -18.31 58.20 -10.12
CA PHE A 207 -17.94 58.09 -8.69
C PHE A 207 -18.90 57.16 -7.92
N GLN A 208 -20.22 57.25 -8.16
CA GLN A 208 -21.22 56.36 -7.55
C GLN A 208 -21.07 54.90 -8.01
N MET A 209 -20.62 54.68 -9.25
CA MET A 209 -20.36 53.33 -9.77
C MET A 209 -19.20 52.64 -9.05
N PHE A 210 -18.18 53.39 -8.63
CA PHE A 210 -17.04 52.86 -7.85
C PHE A 210 -17.34 52.64 -6.36
N ILE A 211 -18.28 53.40 -5.77
CA ILE A 211 -18.66 53.28 -4.35
C ILE A 211 -19.62 52.11 -4.09
N SER A 212 -20.29 51.60 -5.13
CA SER A 212 -21.33 50.56 -5.01
C SER A 212 -20.81 49.11 -5.20
N LEU A 213 -19.50 48.93 -5.36
CA LEU A 213 -18.78 47.63 -5.35
C LEU A 213 -18.23 47.33 -3.95
#